data_AF-A0A6G4TVM5-F1
#
_entry.id   AF-A0A6G4TVM5-F1
#
_cell.length_a   1.000
_cell.length_b   1.000
_cell.length_c   1.000
_cell.angle_alpha   90.00
_cell.angle_beta   90.00
_cell.angle_gamma   90.00
#
_symmetry.space_group_name_H-M   'P 1'
#
loop_
_entity.id
_entity.type
_entity.pdbx_description
1 polymer ?
#
loop_
_entity_poly.entity_id
_entity_poly.type
_entity_poly.pdbx_seq_one_letter_code
_entity_poly.pdbx_strand_id
1 'polypeptide(L)'
;MTTTDLATLREKAAKAADLAEQAKEALLDAAVAEAMKSDEHGHLSAVAREAGITSQYLRLLIEDLHPGWLEQAAANRKARKEADKEAGRKPPPRRRRTAA
;
A
#
# COMPACT_ATOMS: atom_id res chain seq x y z
N MET A 1 36.55 -20.36 26.85
CA MET A 1 35.16 -20.12 27.28
C MET A 1 34.54 -19.02 26.41
N THR A 2 34.20 -19.32 25.16
CA THR A 2 33.64 -18.35 24.18
C THR A 2 32.40 -18.88 23.46
N THR A 3 32.09 -20.16 23.64
CA THR A 3 30.98 -20.87 22.99
C THR A 3 29.62 -20.49 23.56
N THR A 4 29.54 -20.17 24.85
CA THR A 4 28.29 -19.82 25.54
C THR A 4 27.73 -18.48 25.06
N ASP A 5 28.59 -17.50 24.79
CA ASP A 5 28.18 -16.15 24.36
C ASP A 5 27.69 -16.11 22.90
N LEU A 6 28.23 -16.98 22.06
CA LEU A 6 27.78 -17.14 20.67
C LEU A 6 26.40 -17.80 20.56
N ALA A 7 26.05 -18.71 21.48
CA ALA A 7 24.74 -19.35 21.49
C ALA A 7 23.62 -18.36 21.88
N THR A 8 23.83 -17.56 22.92
CA THR A 8 22.91 -16.50 23.34
C THR A 8 22.77 -15.39 22.29
N LEU A 9 23.84 -15.03 21.59
CA LEU A 9 23.76 -14.09 20.46
C LEU A 9 22.91 -14.64 19.30
N ARG A 10 23.04 -15.94 18.98
CA ARG A 10 22.23 -16.59 17.94
C ARG A 10 20.75 -16.64 18.32
N GLU A 11 20.40 -16.97 19.56
CA GLU A 11 18.99 -16.94 20.01
C GLU A 11 18.40 -15.54 19.96
N LYS A 12 19.15 -14.51 20.36
CA LYS A 12 18.70 -13.11 20.26
C LYS A 12 18.51 -12.68 18.82
N ALA A 13 19.41 -13.08 17.93
CA ALA A 13 19.30 -12.81 16.50
C ALA A 13 18.07 -13.49 15.88
N ALA A 14 17.79 -14.75 16.24
CA ALA A 14 16.60 -15.47 15.81
C ALA A 14 15.31 -14.76 16.27
N LYS A 15 15.21 -14.41 17.55
CA LYS A 15 14.06 -13.65 18.07
C LYS A 15 13.89 -12.28 17.41
N ALA A 16 15.00 -11.60 17.11
CA ALA A 16 14.95 -10.32 16.40
C ALA A 16 14.45 -10.50 14.96
N ALA A 17 14.81 -11.61 14.29
CA ALA A 17 14.30 -11.94 12.96
C ALA A 17 12.79 -12.23 13.02
N ASP A 18 12.34 -13.05 13.97
CA ASP A 18 10.91 -13.36 14.14
C ASP A 18 10.08 -12.09 14.39
N LEU A 19 10.57 -11.19 15.24
CA LEU A 19 9.92 -9.90 15.50
C LEU A 19 9.90 -9.00 14.26
N ALA A 20 10.95 -9.04 13.44
CA ALA A 20 11.00 -8.27 12.20
C ALA A 20 10.01 -8.82 11.15
N GLU A 21 9.83 -10.15 11.08
CA GLU A 21 8.83 -10.77 10.22
C GLU A 21 7.41 -10.38 10.66
N GLN A 22 7.09 -10.51 11.96
CA GLN A 22 5.79 -10.11 12.49
C GLN A 22 5.50 -8.61 12.27
N ALA A 23 6.50 -7.76 12.48
CA ALA A 23 6.35 -6.32 12.24
C ALA A 23 6.12 -6.02 10.74
N LYS A 24 6.76 -6.78 9.85
CA LYS A 24 6.57 -6.66 8.41
C LYS A 24 5.15 -7.08 8.00
N GLU A 25 4.65 -8.20 8.51
CA GLU A 25 3.28 -8.65 8.25
C GLU A 25 2.25 -7.61 8.73
N ALA A 26 2.39 -7.13 9.97
CA ALA A 26 1.52 -6.09 10.51
C ALA A 26 1.53 -4.80 9.68
N LEU A 27 2.69 -4.44 9.12
CA LEU A 27 2.81 -3.29 8.22
C LEU A 27 2.11 -3.53 6.88
N LEU A 28 2.18 -4.75 6.33
CA LEU A 28 1.46 -5.11 5.09
C LEU A 28 -0.06 -5.08 5.31
N ASP A 29 -0.54 -5.62 6.43
CA ASP A 29 -1.97 -5.59 6.77
C ASP A 29 -2.47 -4.16 6.96
N ALA A 30 -1.68 -3.31 7.65
CA ALA A 30 -1.99 -1.89 7.79
C ALA A 30 -2.02 -1.17 6.43
N ALA A 31 -1.10 -1.52 5.52
CA ALA A 31 -1.07 -0.95 4.18
C ALA A 31 -2.30 -1.35 3.35
N VAL A 32 -2.75 -2.61 3.45
CA VAL A 32 -3.99 -3.07 2.80
C VAL A 32 -5.19 -2.31 3.36
N ALA A 33 -5.32 -2.25 4.69
CA ALA A 33 -6.41 -1.55 5.35
C ALA A 33 -6.46 -0.05 4.98
N GLU A 34 -5.31 0.62 4.92
CA GLU A 34 -5.23 2.04 4.53
C GLU A 34 -5.55 2.23 3.04
N ALA A 35 -5.03 1.35 2.16
CA ALA A 35 -5.31 1.41 0.73
C ALA A 35 -6.80 1.26 0.44
N MET A 36 -7.53 0.48 1.24
CA MET A 36 -8.95 0.25 1.06
C MET A 36 -9.86 1.40 1.50
N LYS A 37 -9.33 2.39 2.25
CA LYS A 37 -10.12 3.54 2.72
C LYS A 37 -10.51 4.51 1.60
N SER A 38 -9.80 4.49 0.48
CA SER A 38 -10.04 5.43 -0.62
C SER A 38 -9.84 4.77 -1.98
N ASP A 39 -10.78 5.03 -2.89
CA ASP A 39 -10.71 4.64 -4.28
C ASP A 39 -10.05 5.72 -5.17
N GLU A 40 -9.49 6.79 -4.58
CA GLU A 40 -8.93 7.90 -5.32
C GLU A 40 -7.71 7.51 -6.17
N HIS A 41 -7.53 8.26 -7.27
CA HIS A 41 -6.40 8.01 -8.16
C HIS A 41 -5.09 8.43 -7.48
N GLY A 42 -4.19 7.46 -7.29
CA GLY A 42 -2.87 7.69 -6.69
C GLY A 42 -2.78 7.37 -5.19
N HIS A 43 -3.91 7.17 -4.49
CA HIS A 43 -3.92 6.79 -3.07
C HIS A 43 -3.13 5.49 -2.84
N LEU A 44 -3.46 4.45 -3.59
CA LEU A 44 -2.78 3.14 -3.51
C LEU A 44 -1.27 3.25 -3.77
N SER A 45 -0.85 4.15 -4.66
CA SER A 45 0.57 4.41 -4.91
C SER A 45 1.26 5.12 -3.74
N ALA A 46 0.58 6.04 -3.07
CA ALA A 46 1.09 6.72 -1.89
C ALA A 46 1.25 5.73 -0.71
N VAL A 47 0.21 4.93 -0.44
CA VAL A 47 0.24 3.91 0.62
C VAL A 47 1.35 2.89 0.39
N ALA A 48 1.51 2.40 -0.85
CA ALA A 48 2.59 1.47 -1.18
C ALA A 48 3.98 2.08 -0.92
N ARG A 49 4.16 3.38 -1.21
CA ARG A 49 5.42 4.09 -0.98
C ARG A 49 5.72 4.22 0.52
N GLU A 50 4.72 4.53 1.33
CA GLU A 50 4.87 4.62 2.79
C GLU A 50 5.18 3.26 3.40
N ALA A 51 4.56 2.19 2.90
CA ALA A 51 4.83 0.83 3.30
C ALA A 51 6.16 0.26 2.74
N GLY A 52 6.90 1.03 1.93
CA GLY A 52 8.17 0.58 1.36
C GLY A 52 8.05 -0.58 0.36
N ILE A 53 6.88 -0.77 -0.23
CA ILE A 53 6.59 -1.84 -1.20
C ILE A 53 6.20 -1.26 -2.56
N THR A 54 6.17 -2.12 -3.57
CA THR A 54 5.67 -1.72 -4.88
C THR A 54 4.15 -1.66 -4.88
N SER A 55 3.58 -0.71 -5.63
CA SER A 55 2.11 -0.63 -5.75
C SER A 55 1.52 -1.87 -6.43
N GLN A 56 2.29 -2.59 -7.24
CA GLN A 56 1.85 -3.84 -7.83
C GLN A 56 1.73 -4.95 -6.79
N TYR A 57 2.68 -5.04 -5.86
CA TYR A 57 2.61 -5.98 -4.74
C TYR A 57 1.43 -5.66 -3.82
N LEU A 58 1.21 -4.38 -3.48
CA LEU A 58 0.04 -3.99 -2.69
C LEU A 58 -1.29 -4.34 -3.37
N ARG A 59 -1.38 -4.20 -4.70
CA ARG A 59 -2.57 -4.63 -5.46
C ARG A 59 -2.80 -6.14 -5.38
N LEU A 60 -1.74 -6.95 -5.48
CA LEU A 60 -1.85 -8.40 -5.34
C LEU A 60 -2.36 -8.76 -3.94
N LEU A 61 -1.78 -8.18 -2.88
CA LEU A 61 -2.23 -8.40 -1.51
C LEU A 61 -3.71 -8.03 -1.30
N ILE A 62 -4.14 -6.90 -1.84
CA ILE A 62 -5.55 -6.48 -1.77
C ILE A 62 -6.44 -7.49 -2.49
N GLU A 63 -6.06 -7.95 -3.68
CA GLU A 63 -6.88 -8.88 -4.46
C GLU A 63 -6.94 -10.27 -3.81
N ASP A 64 -5.84 -10.72 -3.19
CA ASP A 64 -5.78 -11.99 -2.47
C ASP A 64 -6.66 -11.97 -1.20
N LEU A 65 -6.69 -10.85 -0.46
CA LEU A 65 -7.49 -10.71 0.76
C LEU A 65 -8.93 -10.25 0.49
N HIS A 66 -9.14 -9.46 -0.56
CA HIS A 66 -10.41 -8.83 -0.93
C HIS A 66 -10.62 -8.90 -2.46
N PRO A 67 -10.99 -10.08 -2.98
CA PRO A 67 -11.20 -10.27 -4.41
C PRO A 67 -12.25 -9.30 -4.98
N GLY A 68 -11.97 -8.71 -6.13
CA GLY A 68 -12.85 -7.78 -6.83
C GLY A 68 -12.84 -6.35 -6.30
N TRP A 69 -12.13 -6.05 -5.20
CA TRP A 69 -12.10 -4.70 -4.64
C TRP A 69 -11.49 -3.69 -5.62
N LEU A 70 -10.43 -4.07 -6.34
CA LEU A 70 -9.77 -3.20 -7.31
C LEU A 70 -10.68 -2.85 -8.49
N GLU A 71 -11.49 -3.80 -8.95
CA GLU A 71 -12.48 -3.60 -10.00
C GLU A 71 -13.59 -2.66 -9.53
N GLN A 72 -14.11 -2.89 -8.31
CA GLN A 72 -15.13 -2.03 -7.71
C GLN A 72 -14.61 -0.60 -7.52
N ALA A 73 -13.40 -0.41 -7.00
CA ALA A 73 -12.76 0.89 -6.88
C ALA A 73 -12.59 1.57 -8.26
N ALA A 74 -12.28 0.80 -9.31
CA ALA A 74 -12.21 1.33 -10.66
C ALA A 74 -13.58 1.76 -11.21
N ALA A 75 -14.64 1.00 -10.94
CA ALA A 75 -16.01 1.33 -11.31
C ALA A 75 -16.48 2.61 -10.61
N ASN A 76 -16.26 2.73 -9.30
CA ASN A 76 -16.62 3.92 -8.52
C ASN A 76 -15.92 5.19 -9.05
N ARG A 77 -14.64 5.09 -9.39
CA ARG A 77 -13.90 6.19 -10.02
C ARG A 77 -14.51 6.61 -11.36
N LYS A 78 -14.93 5.65 -12.19
CA LYS A 78 -15.58 5.95 -13.48
C LYS A 78 -16.91 6.64 -13.26
N ALA A 79 -17.74 6.12 -12.35
CA ALA A 79 -19.02 6.71 -11.99
C ALA A 79 -18.87 8.15 -11.47
N ARG A 80 -17.89 8.42 -10.59
CA ARG A 80 -17.58 9.79 -10.14
C ARG A 80 -17.17 10.71 -11.30
N LYS A 81 -16.31 10.22 -12.20
CA LYS A 81 -15.89 11.01 -13.38
C LYS A 81 -17.07 11.32 -14.31
N GLU A 82 -18.01 10.40 -14.47
CA GLU A 82 -19.21 10.62 -15.27
C GLU A 82 -20.15 11.62 -14.59
N ALA A 83 -20.38 11.49 -13.29
CA ALA A 83 -21.16 12.44 -12.51
C ALA A 83 -20.54 13.86 -12.54
N ASP A 84 -19.22 13.99 -12.43
CA ASP A 84 -18.53 15.29 -12.53
C ASP A 84 -18.69 15.92 -13.93
N LYS A 85 -18.67 15.10 -14.99
CA LYS A 85 -18.91 15.57 -16.36
C LYS A 85 -20.34 16.06 -16.54
N GLU A 86 -21.32 15.31 -16.04
CA GLU A 86 -22.74 15.68 -16.10
C GLU A 86 -23.02 16.94 -15.28
N ALA A 87 -22.37 17.10 -14.12
CA ALA A 87 -22.42 18.31 -13.31
C ALA A 87 -21.65 19.52 -13.92
N GLY A 88 -21.05 19.37 -15.11
CA GLY A 88 -20.33 20.44 -15.80
C GLY A 88 -19.03 20.86 -15.12
N ARG A 89 -18.50 20.09 -14.15
CA ARG A 89 -17.22 20.39 -13.50
C ARG A 89 -16.08 20.16 -14.49
N LYS A 90 -15.51 21.25 -15.00
CA LYS A 90 -14.29 21.17 -15.80
C LYS A 90 -13.14 20.66 -14.92
N PRO A 91 -12.36 19.67 -15.37
CA PRO A 91 -11.16 19.25 -14.64
C PRO A 91 -10.21 20.44 -14.50
N PRO A 92 -9.50 20.56 -13.36
CA PRO A 92 -8.53 21.64 -13.18
C PRO A 92 -7.49 21.59 -14.31
N PRO A 93 -7.03 22.76 -14.80
CA PRO A 93 -6.05 22.80 -15.87
C PRO A 93 -4.80 22.01 -15.44
N ARG A 94 -4.38 21.06 -16.27
CA ARG A 94 -3.12 20.33 -16.05
C ARG A 94 -2.00 21.35 -15.96
N ARG A 95 -1.47 21.59 -14.75
CA ARG A 95 -0.23 22.35 -14.57
C ARG A 95 0.86 21.59 -15.34
N ARG A 96 1.30 22.14 -16.48
CA ARG A 96 2.52 21.67 -17.14
C ARG A 96 3.64 21.84 -16.10
N ARG A 97 4.29 20.75 -15.71
CA ARG A 97 5.57 20.84 -14.97
C ARG A 97 6.53 21.57 -15.90
N THR A 98 6.74 22.85 -15.68
CA THR A 98 7.94 23.54 -16.14
C THR A 98 9.11 22.87 -15.43
N ALA A 99 9.91 22.12 -16.18
CA ALA A 99 11.22 21.70 -15.74
C ALA A 99 12.02 22.99 -15.46
N ALA A 100 12.53 23.13 -14.25
CA ALA A 100 13.52 24.11 -13.85
C ALA A 100 14.77 23.35 -13.41
#